data_AF-A0A920V325-F1
#
_entry.id   AF-A0A920V325-F1
#
_cell.length_a   1.000
_cell.length_b   1.000
_cell.length_c   1.000
_cell.angle_alpha   90.00
_cell.angle_beta   90.00
_cell.angle_gamma   90.00
#
_symmetry.space_group_name_H-M   'P 1'
#
loop_
_entity.id
_entity.type
_entity.pdbx_description
1 polymer ?
#
loop_
_entity_poly.entity_id
_entity_poly.type
_entity_poly.pdbx_seq_one_letter_code
_entity_poly.pdbx_strand_id
1 'polypeptide(L)'
;MTSTGRATPYVWNDEQTAAELLLDAQGRNRTFQIADRAAPGGVRKQTWHFPSRTECTVCHNMAAKYVLGVTTHQMNRSYNHGGDTVNQIGMLQRLGCFSKPLPTPPKDLPRLVDYRVDSHELGQRARSYLHANCSHCHRKWGGGNARFQLLATLDLPDTGTLNVRPGQGTFGMAGGKVLAAGIRIAV
;
A
#
# COMPACT_ATOMS: atom_id res chain seq x y z
N MET A 1 -11.75 15.83 -13.85
CA MET A 1 -12.53 14.65 -13.43
C MET A 1 -12.61 14.64 -11.92
N THR A 2 -13.67 15.23 -11.38
CA THR A 2 -14.03 15.18 -9.96
C THR A 2 -14.99 14.01 -9.77
N SER A 3 -14.52 12.76 -9.89
CA SER A 3 -15.30 11.65 -9.36
C SER A 3 -15.06 11.61 -7.86
N THR A 4 -16.02 12.15 -7.10
CA THR A 4 -16.10 11.95 -5.65
C THR A 4 -16.56 10.51 -5.40
N GLY A 5 -15.66 9.55 -5.63
CA GLY A 5 -15.88 8.17 -5.24
C GLY A 5 -16.11 8.11 -3.73
N ARG A 6 -17.34 7.77 -3.31
CA ARG A 6 -17.64 7.53 -1.90
C ARG A 6 -17.28 6.07 -1.59
N ALA A 7 -16.39 5.86 -0.63
CA ALA A 7 -16.07 4.51 -0.16
C ALA A 7 -17.30 3.91 0.54
N THR A 8 -17.77 2.77 0.04
CA THR A 8 -18.91 2.04 0.61
C THR A 8 -18.51 0.59 0.88
N PRO A 9 -18.51 0.15 2.15
CA PRO A 9 -18.18 -1.22 2.50
C PRO A 9 -19.30 -2.17 2.06
N TYR A 10 -18.94 -3.30 1.44
CA TYR A 10 -19.86 -4.40 1.14
C TYR A 10 -19.37 -5.66 1.85
N VAL A 11 -20.31 -6.45 2.37
CA VAL A 11 -20.04 -7.69 3.11
C VAL A 11 -20.72 -8.84 2.41
N TRP A 12 -19.96 -9.89 2.11
CA TRP A 12 -20.51 -11.13 1.55
C TRP A 12 -21.46 -11.81 2.55
N ASN A 13 -22.56 -12.34 2.03
CA ASN A 13 -23.45 -13.23 2.78
C ASN A 13 -22.74 -14.56 3.11
N ASP A 14 -23.37 -15.35 3.97
CA ASP A 14 -22.79 -16.59 4.50
C ASP A 14 -22.64 -17.64 3.41
N GLU A 15 -23.52 -17.59 2.40
CA GLU A 15 -23.52 -18.45 1.22
C GLU A 15 -22.48 -18.04 0.16
N GLN A 16 -21.82 -16.90 0.31
CA GLN A 16 -20.85 -16.32 -0.64
C GLN A 16 -21.40 -16.09 -2.06
N THR A 17 -22.71 -15.86 -2.17
CA THR A 17 -23.40 -15.65 -3.46
C THR A 17 -23.66 -14.18 -3.77
N ALA A 18 -23.72 -13.32 -2.74
CA ALA A 18 -23.95 -11.89 -2.91
C ALA A 18 -23.22 -11.08 -1.83
N ALA A 19 -22.94 -9.81 -2.15
CA ALA A 19 -22.37 -8.85 -1.21
C ALA A 19 -23.37 -7.73 -0.94
N GLU A 20 -23.68 -7.49 0.33
CA GLU A 20 -24.63 -6.48 0.77
C GLU A 20 -23.91 -5.23 1.25
N LEU A 21 -24.50 -4.07 0.97
CA LEU A 21 -23.97 -2.80 1.46
C LEU A 21 -24.06 -2.76 2.99
N LEU A 22 -22.93 -2.52 3.65
CA LEU A 22 -22.88 -2.34 5.09
C LEU A 22 -23.35 -0.93 5.46
N LEU A 23 -24.46 -0.85 6.19
CA LEU A 23 -25.10 0.39 6.64
C LEU A 23 -24.79 0.74 8.10
N ASP A 24 -24.17 -0.17 8.84
CA ASP A 24 -23.86 -0.02 10.27
C ASP A 24 -22.90 1.16 10.48
N ALA A 25 -23.31 2.17 11.27
CA ALA A 25 -22.55 3.40 11.46
C ALA A 25 -21.19 3.19 12.16
N GLN A 26 -21.08 2.14 12.96
CA GLN A 26 -19.87 1.74 13.69
C GLN A 26 -19.11 0.59 13.01
N GLY A 27 -19.48 0.24 11.78
CA GLY A 27 -18.95 -0.95 11.13
C GLY A 27 -19.53 -2.21 11.76
N ARG A 28 -18.96 -3.37 11.40
CA ARG A 28 -19.46 -4.67 11.86
C ARG A 28 -18.31 -5.61 12.17
N ASN A 29 -18.37 -6.28 13.31
CA ASN A 29 -17.46 -7.38 13.61
C ASN A 29 -18.08 -8.71 13.18
N ARG A 30 -17.29 -9.57 12.55
CA ARG A 30 -17.67 -10.96 12.26
C ARG A 30 -16.54 -11.89 12.63
N THR A 31 -16.88 -12.97 13.33
CA THR A 31 -15.89 -13.98 13.71
C THR A 31 -15.96 -15.15 12.74
N PHE A 32 -14.83 -15.43 12.10
CA PHE A 32 -14.65 -16.56 11.20
C PHE A 32 -13.99 -17.72 11.94
N GLN A 33 -14.44 -18.93 11.64
CA GLN A 33 -13.74 -20.17 11.96
C GLN A 33 -12.84 -20.50 10.77
N ILE A 34 -11.53 -20.43 10.96
CA ILE A 34 -10.56 -20.68 9.90
C ILE A 34 -9.85 -22.00 10.21
N ALA A 35 -9.90 -22.93 9.26
CA ALA A 35 -9.15 -24.17 9.38
C ALA A 35 -7.66 -23.85 9.50
N ASP A 36 -7.04 -24.32 10.58
CA ASP A 36 -5.63 -24.14 10.87
C ASP A 36 -5.10 -25.37 11.59
N ARG A 37 -4.28 -26.15 10.88
CA ARG A 37 -3.69 -27.39 11.41
C ARG A 37 -2.77 -27.16 12.61
N ALA A 38 -2.24 -25.95 12.78
CA ALA A 38 -1.40 -25.59 13.92
C ALA A 38 -2.22 -25.16 15.16
N ALA A 39 -3.52 -24.86 15.01
CA ALA A 39 -4.37 -24.45 16.11
C ALA A 39 -4.90 -25.66 16.90
N PRO A 40 -5.08 -25.54 18.23
CA PRO A 40 -5.78 -26.56 19.02
C PRO A 40 -7.16 -26.84 18.44
N GLY A 41 -7.44 -28.12 18.14
CA GLY A 41 -8.71 -28.52 17.51
C GLY A 41 -8.79 -28.23 16.00
N GLY A 42 -7.69 -27.86 15.35
CA GLY A 42 -7.61 -27.68 13.89
C GLY A 42 -8.32 -26.42 13.37
N VAL A 43 -8.77 -25.53 14.25
CA VAL A 43 -9.53 -24.33 13.91
C VAL A 43 -9.07 -23.15 14.75
N ARG A 44 -8.83 -22.00 14.10
CA ARG A 44 -8.62 -20.72 14.78
C ARG A 44 -9.81 -19.79 14.56
N LYS A 45 -10.17 -19.03 15.60
CA LYS A 45 -11.16 -17.96 15.51
C LYS A 45 -10.46 -16.67 15.09
N GLN A 46 -10.97 -16.01 14.05
CA GLN A 46 -10.52 -14.69 13.64
C GLN A 46 -11.71 -13.74 13.58
N THR A 47 -11.73 -12.75 14.47
CA THR A 47 -12.68 -11.64 14.36
C THR A 47 -12.13 -10.63 13.36
N TRP A 48 -12.93 -10.34 12.34
CA TRP A 48 -12.67 -9.32 11.35
C TRP A 48 -13.63 -8.15 11.57
N HIS A 49 -13.07 -6.94 11.57
CA HIS A 49 -13.86 -5.71 11.61
C HIS A 49 -14.04 -5.18 10.18
N PHE A 50 -15.29 -5.09 9.73
CA PHE A 50 -15.67 -4.38 8.52
C PHE A 50 -15.82 -2.90 8.84
N PRO A 51 -14.95 -2.02 8.29
CA PRO A 51 -15.01 -0.60 8.60
C PRO A 51 -16.33 0.01 8.15
N SER A 52 -16.84 0.96 8.92
CA SER A 52 -17.93 1.84 8.55
C SER A 52 -17.52 2.81 7.44
N ARG A 53 -18.51 3.46 6.84
CA ARG A 53 -18.27 4.54 5.87
C ARG A 53 -17.41 5.68 6.45
N THR A 54 -17.59 6.00 7.73
CA THR A 54 -16.82 7.04 8.40
C THR A 54 -15.37 6.61 8.58
N GLU A 55 -15.15 5.35 8.94
CA GLU A 55 -13.80 4.79 9.17
C GLU A 55 -12.99 4.71 7.86
N CYS A 56 -13.63 4.55 6.70
CA CYS A 56 -12.93 4.64 5.41
C CYS A 56 -12.15 5.96 5.24
N THR A 57 -12.64 7.06 5.81
CA THR A 57 -12.01 8.39 5.68
C THR A 57 -10.72 8.54 6.48
N VAL A 58 -10.42 7.60 7.38
CA VAL A 58 -9.12 7.55 8.08
C VAL A 58 -7.98 7.42 7.07
N CYS A 59 -8.15 6.55 6.06
CA CYS A 59 -7.13 6.28 5.05
C CYS A 59 -7.41 6.96 3.71
N HIS A 60 -8.68 7.05 3.29
CA HIS A 60 -9.10 7.75 2.08
C HIS A 60 -9.24 9.26 2.32
N ASN A 61 -8.14 9.89 2.69
CA ASN A 61 -8.09 11.29 3.08
C ASN A 61 -7.33 12.17 2.06
N MET A 62 -7.31 13.49 2.30
CA MET A 62 -6.61 14.47 1.46
C MET A 62 -5.12 14.17 1.30
N ALA A 63 -4.43 13.72 2.36
CA ALA A 63 -3.00 13.41 2.30
C ALA A 63 -2.72 12.23 1.37
N ALA A 64 -3.67 11.30 1.25
CA ALA A 64 -3.63 10.21 0.30
C ALA A 64 -4.26 10.53 -1.07
N LYS A 65 -4.72 11.77 -1.28
CA LYS A 65 -5.51 12.19 -2.46
C LYS A 65 -6.75 11.32 -2.69
N TYR A 66 -7.36 10.83 -1.61
CA TYR A 66 -8.58 10.03 -1.56
C TYR A 66 -8.54 8.64 -2.22
N VAL A 67 -7.71 8.41 -3.23
CA VAL A 67 -7.65 7.13 -3.95
C VAL A 67 -6.43 6.34 -3.51
N LEU A 68 -6.65 5.20 -2.86
CA LEU A 68 -5.63 4.23 -2.51
C LEU A 68 -5.48 3.19 -3.61
N GLY A 69 -5.11 3.65 -4.81
CA GLY A 69 -4.96 2.81 -5.99
C GLY A 69 -3.51 2.70 -6.45
N VAL A 70 -3.35 2.13 -7.63
CA VAL A 70 -2.07 2.14 -8.35
C VAL A 70 -1.62 3.58 -8.62
N THR A 71 -0.32 3.81 -8.52
CA THR A 71 0.29 5.12 -8.80
C THR A 71 1.05 5.08 -10.12
N THR A 72 1.28 6.23 -10.74
CA THR A 72 2.13 6.31 -11.94
C THR A 72 3.52 5.73 -11.72
N HIS A 73 4.10 5.90 -10.52
CA HIS A 73 5.41 5.33 -10.19
C HIS A 73 5.40 3.79 -10.19
N GLN A 74 4.30 3.17 -9.73
CA GLN A 74 4.13 1.71 -9.74
C GLN A 74 3.81 1.19 -11.15
N MET A 75 3.06 1.96 -11.94
CA MET A 75 2.64 1.57 -13.29
C MET A 75 3.70 1.82 -14.36
N ASN A 76 4.69 2.68 -14.11
CA ASN A 76 5.73 3.01 -15.08
C ASN A 76 6.77 1.89 -15.23
N ARG A 77 6.30 0.74 -15.71
CA ARG A 77 7.05 -0.47 -16.01
C ARG A 77 6.49 -1.14 -17.24
N SER A 78 7.32 -1.91 -17.92
CA SER A 78 6.89 -2.77 -19.01
C SER A 78 6.16 -4.01 -18.49
N TYR A 79 5.14 -4.43 -19.20
CA TYR A 79 4.40 -5.66 -18.98
C TYR A 79 4.23 -6.39 -20.32
N ASN A 80 4.35 -7.72 -20.30
CA ASN A 80 4.20 -8.55 -21.49
C ASN A 80 2.73 -9.01 -21.58
N HIS A 81 2.04 -8.58 -22.64
CA HIS A 81 0.65 -8.93 -22.94
C HIS A 81 0.54 -10.11 -23.92
N GLY A 82 1.30 -11.18 -23.70
CA GLY A 82 1.24 -12.40 -24.54
C GLY A 82 1.95 -12.27 -25.88
N GLY A 83 3.05 -11.52 -25.93
CA GLY A 83 3.89 -11.34 -27.13
C GLY A 83 4.41 -9.91 -27.26
N ASP A 84 3.59 -8.94 -26.84
CA ASP A 84 3.94 -7.53 -26.88
C ASP A 84 4.34 -7.02 -25.50
N THR A 85 5.61 -6.67 -25.35
CA THR A 85 6.10 -5.98 -24.14
C THR A 85 5.94 -4.49 -24.30
N VAL A 86 5.07 -3.90 -23.49
CA VAL A 86 4.83 -2.44 -23.52
C VAL A 86 4.74 -1.85 -22.12
N ASN A 87 5.19 -0.60 -22.00
CA ASN A 87 4.99 0.18 -20.79
C ASN A 87 3.49 0.37 -20.52
N GLN A 88 3.04 0.08 -19.30
CA GLN A 88 1.61 0.13 -18.96
C GLN A 88 1.02 1.54 -19.09
N ILE A 89 1.76 2.60 -18.74
CA ILE A 89 1.30 3.98 -18.93
C ILE A 89 1.20 4.31 -20.42
N GLY A 90 2.18 3.87 -21.22
CA GLY A 90 2.13 4.00 -22.68
C GLY A 90 0.93 3.26 -23.29
N MET A 91 0.60 2.07 -22.78
CA MET A 91 -0.59 1.31 -23.18
C MET A 91 -1.88 2.06 -22.83
N LEU A 92 -2.01 2.58 -21.60
CA LEU A 92 -3.17 3.39 -21.19
C LEU A 92 -3.36 4.64 -22.07
N GLN A 93 -2.25 5.29 -22.47
CA GLN A 93 -2.33 6.41 -23.41
C GLN A 93 -2.89 5.96 -24.77
N ARG A 94 -2.40 4.85 -25.32
CA ARG A 94 -2.91 4.31 -26.60
C ARG A 94 -4.38 3.89 -26.54
N LEU A 95 -4.82 3.41 -25.38
CA LEU A 95 -6.23 3.08 -25.13
C LEU A 95 -7.12 4.30 -24.90
N GLY A 96 -6.57 5.52 -24.89
CA GLY A 96 -7.35 6.75 -24.69
C GLY A 96 -7.80 6.96 -23.24
N CYS A 97 -7.15 6.33 -22.25
CA CYS A 97 -7.52 6.47 -20.84
C CYS A 97 -7.18 7.82 -20.22
N PHE A 98 -6.45 8.69 -20.92
CA PHE A 98 -6.05 10.02 -20.44
C PHE A 98 -6.75 11.13 -21.21
N SER A 99 -7.25 12.14 -20.49
CA SER A 99 -7.87 13.33 -21.09
C SER A 99 -6.85 14.32 -21.68
N LYS A 100 -5.57 14.16 -21.34
CA LYS A 100 -4.44 14.92 -21.88
C LYS A 100 -3.29 13.96 -22.20
N PRO A 101 -2.45 14.27 -23.20
CA PRO A 101 -1.23 13.51 -23.46
C PRO A 101 -0.30 13.49 -22.23
N LEU A 102 0.54 12.47 -22.15
CA LEU A 102 1.62 12.42 -21.17
C LEU A 102 2.59 13.60 -21.38
N PRO A 103 3.11 14.20 -20.30
CA PRO A 103 4.00 15.35 -20.40
C PRO A 103 5.38 15.00 -21.00
N THR A 104 5.78 13.73 -20.90
CA THR A 104 7.03 13.19 -21.45
C THR A 104 6.84 11.69 -21.74
N PRO A 105 7.64 11.07 -22.61
CA PRO A 105 7.58 9.63 -22.84
C PRO A 105 7.75 8.81 -21.55
N PRO A 106 7.11 7.63 -21.42
CA PRO A 106 7.17 6.84 -20.18
C PRO A 106 8.59 6.52 -19.66
N LYS A 107 9.58 6.39 -20.54
CA LYS A 107 10.99 6.15 -20.17
C LYS A 107 11.58 7.26 -19.30
N ASP A 108 11.07 8.48 -19.42
CA ASP A 108 11.56 9.68 -18.71
C ASP A 108 10.68 10.02 -17.50
N LEU A 109 9.58 9.28 -17.29
CA LEU A 109 8.75 9.42 -16.10
C LEU A 109 9.41 8.72 -14.89
N PRO A 110 9.19 9.22 -13.66
CA PRO A 110 9.60 8.50 -12.46
C PRO A 110 9.00 7.09 -12.38
N ARG A 111 9.75 6.14 -11.80
CA ARG A 111 9.29 4.77 -11.58
C ARG A 111 9.84 4.19 -10.30
N LEU A 112 9.12 3.23 -9.72
CA LEU A 112 9.66 2.32 -8.72
C LEU A 112 10.43 1.19 -9.42
N VAL A 113 11.38 0.58 -8.71
CA VAL A 113 12.10 -0.60 -9.21
C VAL A 113 11.36 -1.89 -8.81
N ASP A 114 11.54 -2.97 -9.58
CA ASP A 114 11.03 -4.28 -9.16
C ASP A 114 11.89 -4.77 -7.99
N TYR A 115 11.28 -4.84 -6.81
CA TYR A 115 11.98 -5.18 -5.57
C TYR A 115 12.55 -6.61 -5.56
N ARG A 116 12.15 -7.46 -6.52
CA ARG A 116 12.61 -8.86 -6.63
C ARG A 116 13.82 -9.02 -7.55
N VAL A 117 14.21 -7.96 -8.27
CA VAL A 117 15.35 -8.00 -9.18
C VAL A 117 16.60 -7.59 -8.42
N ASP A 118 17.50 -8.55 -8.19
CA ASP A 118 18.67 -8.36 -7.33
C ASP A 118 19.74 -7.42 -7.89
N SER A 119 19.71 -7.14 -9.20
CA SER A 119 20.61 -6.15 -9.82
C SER A 119 20.26 -4.70 -9.47
N HIS A 120 19.13 -4.44 -8.81
CA HIS A 120 18.82 -3.12 -8.27
C HIS A 120 19.36 -2.95 -6.86
N GLU A 121 19.80 -1.74 -6.53
CA GLU A 121 20.28 -1.38 -5.20
C GLU A 121 19.25 -1.76 -4.12
N LEU A 122 19.71 -2.40 -3.04
CA LEU A 122 18.85 -2.86 -1.94
C LEU A 122 17.97 -1.73 -1.39
N GLY A 123 18.53 -0.53 -1.22
CA GLY A 123 17.77 0.63 -0.75
C GLY A 123 16.63 1.02 -1.69
N GLN A 124 16.83 0.94 -3.01
CA GLN A 124 15.79 1.23 -3.99
C GLN A 124 14.70 0.16 -3.99
N ARG A 125 15.08 -1.12 -3.89
CA ARG A 125 14.16 -2.26 -3.78
C ARG A 125 13.28 -2.14 -2.53
N ALA A 126 13.90 -1.91 -1.37
CA ALA A 126 13.21 -1.73 -0.10
C ALA A 126 12.25 -0.54 -0.14
N ARG A 127 12.70 0.62 -0.62
CA ARG A 127 11.86 1.83 -0.72
C ARG A 127 10.70 1.64 -1.70
N SER A 128 10.90 0.91 -2.79
CA SER A 128 9.83 0.57 -3.75
C SER A 128 8.76 -0.32 -3.11
N TYR A 129 9.18 -1.33 -2.36
CA TYR A 129 8.27 -2.22 -1.62
C TYR A 129 7.48 -1.44 -0.56
N LEU A 130 8.16 -0.65 0.27
CA LEU A 130 7.52 0.14 1.34
C LEU A 130 6.58 1.21 0.77
N HIS A 131 6.93 1.82 -0.37
CA HIS A 131 6.04 2.76 -1.06
C HIS A 131 4.75 2.07 -1.50
N ALA A 132 4.85 0.96 -2.22
CA ALA A 132 3.69 0.24 -2.74
C ALA A 132 2.79 -0.32 -1.63
N ASN A 133 3.38 -0.89 -0.57
CA ASN A 133 2.63 -1.69 0.42
C ASN A 133 2.28 -0.95 1.71
N CYS A 134 2.95 0.17 2.03
CA CYS A 134 2.81 0.79 3.35
C CYS A 134 2.57 2.30 3.30
N SER A 135 3.02 3.00 2.27
CA SER A 135 3.00 4.47 2.24
C SER A 135 1.62 5.12 2.14
N HIS A 136 0.59 4.34 1.82
CA HIS A 136 -0.79 4.80 1.82
C HIS A 136 -1.24 5.22 3.23
N CYS A 137 -0.81 4.51 4.27
CA CYS A 137 -1.06 4.84 5.67
C CYS A 137 0.13 5.56 6.33
N HIS A 138 1.36 5.15 6.00
CA HIS A 138 2.59 5.71 6.57
C HIS A 138 3.10 6.89 5.75
N ARG A 139 2.42 8.03 5.89
CA ARG A 139 2.80 9.34 5.35
C ARG A 139 2.35 10.43 6.30
N LYS A 140 2.90 11.64 6.15
CA LYS A 140 2.45 12.80 6.93
C LYS A 140 0.94 13.00 6.74
N TRP A 141 0.21 13.12 7.84
CA TRP A 141 -1.26 13.23 7.86
C TRP A 141 -2.01 12.01 7.29
N GLY A 142 -1.34 10.86 7.20
CA GLY A 142 -1.96 9.58 6.89
C GLY A 142 -2.69 8.99 8.10
N GLY A 143 -3.63 8.08 7.85
CA GLY A 143 -4.45 7.44 8.89
C GLY A 143 -3.69 6.48 9.82
N GLY A 144 -2.43 6.13 9.52
CA GLY A 144 -1.68 5.10 10.23
C GLY A 144 -1.05 5.51 11.58
N ASN A 145 -1.29 6.74 12.06
CA ASN A 145 -0.74 7.26 13.32
C ASN A 145 0.80 7.15 13.45
N ALA A 146 1.51 7.08 12.32
CA ALA A 146 2.96 7.00 12.25
C ALA A 146 3.58 8.38 12.04
N ARG A 147 4.65 8.69 12.78
CA ARG A 147 5.41 9.94 12.64
C ARG A 147 6.43 9.91 11.50
N PHE A 148 6.60 8.76 10.86
CA PHE A 148 7.51 8.54 9.74
C PHE A 148 6.75 8.33 8.44
N GLN A 149 7.46 8.42 7.31
CA GLN A 149 6.89 8.36 5.98
C GLN A 149 7.58 7.28 5.15
N LEU A 150 6.83 6.55 4.33
CA LEU A 150 7.36 5.46 3.52
C LEU A 150 7.30 5.75 2.02
N LEU A 151 7.29 7.03 1.65
CA LEU A 151 7.25 7.47 0.26
C LEU A 151 8.63 7.39 -0.38
N ALA A 152 8.77 6.54 -1.40
CA ALA A 152 9.96 6.50 -2.26
C ALA A 152 10.30 7.83 -2.98
N THR A 153 9.41 8.81 -2.97
CA THR A 153 9.65 10.15 -3.53
C THR A 153 10.35 11.11 -2.56
N LEU A 154 10.50 10.74 -1.28
CA LEU A 154 11.19 11.54 -0.26
C LEU A 154 12.59 11.00 -0.02
N ASP A 155 13.58 11.86 0.11
CA ASP A 155 14.91 11.41 0.49
C ASP A 155 14.90 10.73 1.87
N LEU A 156 15.83 9.80 2.09
CA LEU A 156 15.84 8.97 3.29
C LEU A 156 15.81 9.79 4.60
N PRO A 157 16.54 10.93 4.74
CA PRO A 157 16.43 11.76 5.94
C PRO A 157 15.01 12.32 6.18
N ASP A 158 14.31 12.72 5.12
CA ASP A 158 12.97 13.33 5.19
C ASP A 158 11.86 12.32 5.52
N THR A 159 12.17 11.03 5.41
CA THR A 159 11.24 9.98 5.83
C THR A 159 11.06 9.91 7.33
N GLY A 160 12.02 10.40 8.13
CA GLY A 160 12.00 10.23 9.58
C GLY A 160 12.03 8.75 10.01
N THR A 161 12.61 7.86 9.20
CA THR A 161 12.71 6.41 9.50
C THR A 161 14.07 6.02 10.07
N LEU A 162 15.14 6.62 9.57
CA LEU A 162 16.51 6.20 9.86
C LEU A 162 16.91 6.54 11.30
N ASN A 163 17.26 5.52 12.07
CA ASN A 163 17.66 5.58 13.48
C ASN A 163 16.62 6.24 14.41
N VAL A 164 15.35 6.26 14.01
CA VAL A 164 14.26 6.83 14.81
C VAL A 164 13.67 5.78 15.74
N ARG A 165 13.41 6.14 17.00
CA ARG A 165 12.72 5.26 17.96
C ARG A 165 11.24 5.11 17.59
N PRO A 166 10.68 3.88 17.50
CA PRO A 166 9.27 3.68 17.23
C PRO A 166 8.37 4.31 18.29
N GLY A 167 7.28 4.97 17.86
CA GLY A 167 6.36 5.67 18.77
C GLY A 167 5.42 4.78 19.57
N GLN A 168 5.17 3.54 19.10
CA GLN A 168 4.23 2.59 19.73
C GLN A 168 4.95 1.53 20.59
N GLY A 169 6.19 1.79 21.00
CA GLY A 169 7.03 0.86 21.75
C GLY A 169 7.97 0.04 20.87
N THR A 170 8.92 -0.66 21.51
CA THR A 170 10.00 -1.39 20.83
C THR A 170 9.81 -2.90 20.83
N PHE A 171 8.64 -3.41 21.23
CA PHE A 171 8.37 -4.84 21.39
C PHE A 171 9.42 -5.56 22.27
N GLY A 172 9.91 -4.90 23.31
CA GLY A 172 10.94 -5.44 24.20
C GLY A 172 12.37 -5.40 23.64
N MET A 173 12.57 -4.89 22.42
CA MET A 173 13.92 -4.75 21.85
C MET A 173 14.66 -3.56 22.47
N ALA A 174 15.82 -3.84 23.07
CA ALA A 174 16.76 -2.80 23.51
C ALA A 174 17.28 -2.03 22.29
N GLY A 175 17.09 -0.71 22.26
CA GLY A 175 17.52 0.14 21.15
C GLY A 175 16.72 -0.05 19.84
N GLY A 176 15.47 -0.55 19.92
CA GLY A 176 14.61 -0.71 18.74
C GLY A 176 14.46 0.59 17.94
N LYS A 177 14.65 0.48 16.62
CA LYS A 177 14.59 1.58 15.64
C LYS A 177 13.58 1.25 14.55
N VAL A 178 12.95 2.27 13.96
CA VAL A 178 12.06 2.13 12.79
C VAL A 178 12.84 1.55 11.61
N LEU A 179 14.01 2.13 11.31
CA LEU A 179 14.98 1.58 10.39
C LEU A 179 16.38 1.80 10.98
N ALA A 180 17.16 0.74 11.12
CA ALA A 180 18.56 0.84 11.56
C ALA A 180 19.49 0.91 10.35
N ALA A 181 20.56 1.71 10.45
CA ALA A 181 21.64 1.64 9.47
C ALA A 181 22.28 0.24 9.51
N GLY A 182 22.39 -0.43 8.36
CA GLY A 182 23.13 -1.68 8.25
C GLY A 182 24.63 -1.43 8.45
N ILE A 183 25.32 -2.42 9.02
CA ILE A 183 26.79 -2.44 9.03
C ILE A 183 27.20 -2.90 7.62
N ARG A 184 27.95 -2.08 6.88
CA ARG A 184 28.59 -2.56 5.65
C ARG A 184 29.61 -3.61 6.05
N ILE A 185 29.28 -4.88 5.86
CA ILE A 185 30.29 -5.94 5.87
C ILE A 185 31.01 -5.79 4.53
N ALA A 186 32.19 -5.17 4.57
CA ALA A 186 33.11 -5.25 3.45
C ALA A 186 33.44 -6.74 3.26
N VAL A 187 33.02 -7.30 2.13
CA VAL A 187 33.48 -8.61 1.66
C VAL A 187 34.71 -8.37 0.82
#